data_AF-A0A1N7PPQ2-F1
#
_entry.id   AF-A0A1N7PPQ2-F1
#
_cell.length_a   1.000
_cell.length_b   1.000
_cell.length_c   1.000
_cell.angle_alpha   90.00
_cell.angle_beta   90.00
_cell.angle_gamma   90.00
#
_symmetry.space_group_name_H-M   'P 1'
#
loop_
_entity.id
_entity.type
_entity.pdbx_description
1 polymer ?
#
loop_
_entity_poly.entity_id
_entity_poly.type
_entity_poly.pdbx_seq_one_letter_code
_entity_poly.pdbx_strand_id
1 'polypeptide(L)'
;MNITKLALIGLAAASLSGCELADGLGGYGPDKSIDRGIDADDLSTMRAGIWVDPNGCDHWIIDDGVEGYLSARIDKYGRPVCSGSAPPTVATGDFKQGSTSIIGDPL
;
A
#
# COMPACT_ATOMS: atom_id res chain seq x y z
N MET A 1 -13.79 32.78 -32.74
CA MET A 1 -13.86 31.51 -31.99
C MET A 1 -14.91 31.68 -30.90
N ASN A 2 -15.95 30.85 -30.88
CA ASN A 2 -17.13 31.06 -30.03
C ASN A 2 -16.86 30.52 -28.62
N ILE A 3 -17.35 31.23 -27.59
CA ILE A 3 -17.14 30.90 -26.16
C ILE A 3 -17.55 29.45 -25.83
N THR A 4 -18.60 28.93 -26.48
CA THR A 4 -19.04 27.54 -26.34
C THR A 4 -18.01 26.51 -26.78
N LYS A 5 -17.20 26.81 -27.81
CA LYS A 5 -16.13 25.91 -28.27
C LYS A 5 -14.97 25.90 -27.28
N LEU A 6 -14.66 27.05 -26.68
CA LEU A 6 -13.63 27.16 -25.64
C LEU A 6 -14.03 26.41 -24.37
N ALA A 7 -15.31 26.51 -23.96
CA ALA A 7 -15.82 25.78 -22.80
C ALA A 7 -15.76 24.25 -23.00
N LEU A 8 -16.15 23.75 -24.18
CA LEU A 8 -16.08 22.33 -24.52
C LEU A 8 -14.64 21.79 -24.53
N ILE A 9 -13.68 22.56 -25.06
CA ILE A 9 -12.27 22.18 -25.06
C ILE A 9 -11.72 22.18 -23.62
N GLY A 10 -12.06 23.17 -22.81
CA GLY A 10 -11.65 23.24 -21.41
C GLY A 10 -12.16 22.05 -20.59
N LEU A 11 -13.41 21.65 -20.79
CA LEU A 11 -14.01 20.52 -20.09
C LEU A 11 -13.37 19.19 -20.50
N ALA A 12 -13.12 19.00 -21.80
CA ALA A 12 -12.47 17.79 -22.32
C ALA A 12 -11.00 17.67 -21.85
N ALA A 13 -10.28 18.79 -21.78
CA ALA A 13 -8.92 18.82 -21.24
C ALA A 13 -8.89 18.46 -19.73
N ALA A 14 -9.82 19.01 -18.95
CA ALA A 14 -9.94 18.72 -17.53
C ALA A 14 -10.32 17.25 -17.24
N SER A 15 -11.16 16.63 -18.09
CA SER A 15 -11.51 15.21 -17.95
C SER A 15 -10.35 14.28 -18.30
N LEU A 16 -9.46 14.66 -19.23
CA LEU A 16 -8.30 13.84 -19.61
C LEU A 16 -7.14 13.95 -18.60
N SER A 17 -7.00 15.06 -17.86
CA SER A 17 -5.98 15.21 -16.81
C SER A 17 -6.30 14.47 -15.51
N GLY A 18 -7.42 13.74 -15.44
CA GLY A 18 -7.89 13.06 -14.23
C GLY A 18 -6.94 11.99 -13.69
N CYS A 19 -6.12 11.35 -14.53
CA CYS A 19 -5.22 10.28 -14.09
C CYS A 19 -4.12 10.75 -13.13
N GLU A 20 -3.65 12.00 -13.25
CA GLU A 20 -2.63 12.56 -12.34
C GLU A 20 -3.26 13.41 -11.22
N LEU A 21 -4.50 13.88 -11.41
CA LEU A 21 -5.25 14.64 -10.40
C LEU A 21 -5.68 13.79 -9.21
N ALA A 22 -5.72 12.46 -9.33
CA ALA A 22 -5.99 11.57 -8.21
C ALA A 22 -4.98 11.83 -7.07
N ASP A 23 -3.68 11.99 -7.38
CA ASP A 23 -2.61 12.22 -6.41
C ASP A 23 -2.72 13.56 -5.63
N GLY A 24 -3.51 14.52 -6.15
CA GLY A 24 -3.71 15.84 -5.54
C GLY A 24 -5.09 16.07 -4.93
N LEU A 25 -6.10 15.27 -5.31
CA LEU A 25 -7.49 15.37 -4.85
C LEU A 25 -7.86 14.26 -3.85
N GLY A 26 -6.91 13.88 -3.00
CA GLY A 26 -7.11 12.86 -1.94
C GLY A 26 -6.47 11.50 -2.22
N GLY A 27 -5.77 11.33 -3.34
CA GLY A 27 -4.91 10.19 -3.60
C GLY A 27 -3.59 10.30 -2.83
N TYR A 28 -3.08 9.13 -2.44
CA TYR A 28 -1.84 9.00 -1.71
C TYR A 28 -0.67 9.09 -2.69
N GLY A 29 0.08 10.19 -2.60
CA GLY A 29 1.27 10.46 -3.41
C GLY A 29 2.32 9.34 -3.39
N PRO A 30 3.38 9.46 -4.21
CA PRO A 30 4.46 8.47 -4.27
C PRO A 30 5.22 8.32 -2.94
N ASP A 31 5.13 9.32 -2.07
CA ASP A 31 5.66 9.25 -0.71
C ASP A 31 4.66 8.54 0.21
N LYS A 32 4.95 7.28 0.48
CA LYS A 32 4.19 6.42 1.40
C LYS A 32 4.72 6.45 2.84
N SER A 33 5.58 7.41 3.18
CA SER A 33 6.10 7.57 4.56
C SER A 33 5.19 8.37 5.49
N ILE A 34 4.11 8.95 4.95
CA ILE A 34 3.16 9.81 5.68
C ILE A 34 1.76 9.22 5.57
N ASP A 35 1.27 8.69 6.69
CA ASP A 35 -0.04 8.02 6.86
C ASP A 35 -1.24 9.01 6.82
N ARG A 36 -1.04 10.30 7.16
CA ARG A 36 -2.11 11.34 7.17
C ARG A 36 -3.33 11.02 8.07
N GLY A 37 -3.39 9.85 8.73
CA GLY A 37 -4.40 9.44 9.70
C GLY A 37 -5.73 9.01 9.07
N ILE A 38 -5.75 8.66 7.78
CA ILE A 38 -6.97 8.26 7.07
C ILE A 38 -7.10 6.73 7.17
N ASP A 39 -7.53 6.27 8.37
CA ASP A 39 -7.70 4.87 8.82
C ASP A 39 -6.86 4.44 10.06
N ALA A 40 -6.33 5.42 10.81
CA ALA A 40 -5.50 5.18 11.98
C ALA A 40 -5.94 4.01 12.88
N ASP A 41 -5.17 2.93 12.80
CA ASP A 41 -5.27 1.74 13.67
C ASP A 41 -3.95 1.51 14.41
N ASP A 42 -4.01 0.72 15.49
CA ASP A 42 -2.82 0.36 16.27
C ASP A 42 -2.21 -0.95 15.76
N LEU A 43 -0.90 -0.97 15.49
CA LEU A 43 -0.18 -2.16 15.01
C LEU A 43 -0.38 -3.41 15.90
N SER A 44 -0.71 -3.26 17.18
CA SER A 44 -0.95 -4.38 18.09
C SER A 44 -2.26 -5.14 17.82
N THR A 45 -3.22 -4.52 17.12
CA THR A 45 -4.49 -5.17 16.74
C THR A 45 -4.39 -5.91 15.41
N MET A 46 -3.35 -5.62 14.62
CA MET A 46 -3.14 -6.19 13.28
C MET A 46 -2.45 -7.56 13.32
N ARG A 47 -2.49 -8.24 12.17
CA ARG A 47 -1.83 -9.55 11.97
C ARG A 47 -0.69 -9.43 10.98
N ALA A 48 0.49 -9.84 11.42
CA ALA A 48 1.63 -9.99 10.53
C ALA A 48 1.60 -11.33 9.80
N GLY A 49 1.85 -11.29 8.50
CA GLY A 49 2.28 -12.45 7.72
C GLY A 49 3.80 -12.48 7.57
N ILE A 50 4.26 -13.38 6.70
CA ILE A 50 5.66 -13.48 6.30
C ILE A 50 5.77 -13.23 4.81
N TRP A 51 6.61 -12.28 4.42
CA TRP A 51 7.15 -12.18 3.08
C TRP A 51 8.56 -12.74 3.04
N VAL A 52 8.86 -13.57 2.03
CA VAL A 52 10.19 -14.15 1.85
C VAL A 52 10.90 -13.36 0.75
N ASP A 53 12.05 -12.77 1.07
CA ASP A 53 12.84 -12.00 0.11
C ASP A 53 13.52 -12.90 -0.96
N PRO A 54 14.15 -12.33 -2.00
CA PRO A 54 14.84 -13.12 -3.03
C PRO A 54 16.00 -13.98 -2.51
N ASN A 55 16.54 -13.69 -1.32
CA ASN A 55 17.57 -14.49 -0.67
C ASN A 55 16.98 -15.63 0.16
N GLY A 56 15.65 -15.72 0.27
CA GLY A 56 14.95 -16.75 1.04
C GLY A 56 14.74 -16.38 2.51
N CYS A 57 14.94 -15.11 2.89
CA CYS A 57 14.82 -14.69 4.28
C CYS A 57 13.51 -13.94 4.56
N ASP A 58 13.02 -14.13 5.78
CA ASP A 58 11.70 -13.73 6.24
C ASP A 58 11.67 -12.24 6.61
N HIS A 59 10.58 -11.59 6.26
CA HIS A 59 10.19 -10.27 6.71
C HIS A 59 8.77 -10.35 7.27
N TRP A 60 8.54 -9.68 8.39
CA TRP A 60 7.18 -9.40 8.85
C TRP A 60 6.54 -8.43 7.89
N ILE A 61 5.33 -8.74 7.44
CA ILE A 61 4.53 -7.87 6.59
C ILE A 61 3.12 -7.70 7.16
N ILE A 62 2.63 -6.47 7.15
CA ILE A 62 1.24 -6.10 7.42
C ILE A 62 0.82 -5.16 6.30
N ASP A 63 -0.41 -5.31 5.83
CA ASP A 63 -1.00 -4.49 4.77
C ASP A 63 -2.48 -4.31 5.09
N ASP A 64 -2.88 -3.16 5.64
CA ASP A 64 -4.29 -2.82 5.84
C ASP A 64 -4.94 -2.24 4.56
N GLY A 65 -4.21 -2.30 3.43
CA GLY A 65 -4.69 -1.93 2.11
C GLY A 65 -4.46 -0.46 1.74
N VAL A 66 -4.18 0.41 2.70
CA VAL A 66 -3.75 1.79 2.44
C VAL A 66 -2.30 1.97 2.88
N GLU A 67 -1.95 1.41 4.05
CA GLU A 67 -0.64 1.41 4.67
C GLU A 67 -0.02 0.00 4.68
N GLY A 68 1.28 -0.03 4.41
CA GLY A 68 2.09 -1.25 4.43
C GLY A 68 3.23 -1.12 5.44
N TYR A 69 3.37 -2.13 6.30
CA TYR A 69 4.48 -2.24 7.24
C TYR A 69 5.34 -3.42 6.89
N LEU A 70 6.66 -3.21 6.85
CA LEU A 70 7.64 -4.26 6.59
C LEU A 70 8.82 -4.12 7.53
N SER A 71 9.21 -5.24 8.16
CA SER A 71 10.39 -5.30 9.00
C SER A 71 11.09 -6.64 8.86
N ALA A 72 12.42 -6.63 8.81
CA ALA A 72 13.21 -7.86 8.75
C ALA A 72 12.95 -8.71 10.00
N ARG A 73 12.65 -10.00 9.79
CA ARG A 73 12.53 -10.94 10.90
C ARG A 73 13.92 -11.38 11.32
N ILE A 74 14.34 -10.97 12.50
CA ILE A 74 15.68 -11.27 13.03
C ILE A 74 15.62 -12.25 14.20
N ASP A 75 16.65 -13.08 14.33
CA ASP A 75 16.85 -13.94 15.49
C ASP A 75 17.38 -13.13 16.69
N LYS A 76 17.47 -13.77 17.85
CA LYS A 76 17.98 -13.15 19.09
C LYS A 76 19.45 -12.69 19.01
N TYR A 77 20.16 -13.02 17.94
CA TYR A 77 21.54 -12.62 17.66
C TYR A 77 21.63 -11.53 16.58
N GLY A 78 20.49 -11.02 16.10
CA GLY A 78 20.41 -10.00 15.07
C GLY A 78 20.64 -10.52 13.65
N ARG A 79 20.56 -11.84 13.42
CA ARG A 79 20.70 -12.42 12.08
C ARG A 79 19.33 -12.58 11.42
N PRO A 80 19.22 -12.43 10.09
CA PRO A 80 17.98 -12.73 9.37
C PRO A 80 17.50 -14.15 9.64
N VAL A 81 16.20 -14.31 9.84
CA VAL A 81 15.54 -15.61 9.88
C VAL A 81 15.20 -15.99 8.45
N CYS A 82 15.53 -17.21 8.02
CA CYS A 82 15.21 -17.72 6.69
C CYS A 82 14.52 -19.07 6.88
N SER A 83 13.22 -19.04 7.18
CA SER A 83 12.49 -20.19 7.73
C SER A 83 11.95 -21.15 6.66
N GLY A 84 11.84 -20.69 5.42
CA GLY A 84 11.22 -21.46 4.33
C GLY A 84 9.70 -21.55 4.44
N SER A 85 9.04 -20.61 5.12
CA SER A 85 7.58 -20.55 5.24
C SER A 85 6.85 -20.38 3.90
N ALA A 86 7.53 -19.83 2.89
CA ALA A 86 7.05 -19.70 1.51
C ALA A 86 8.23 -19.70 0.52
N PRO A 87 7.98 -19.86 -0.79
CA PRO A 87 9.00 -19.62 -1.82
C PRO A 87 9.49 -18.17 -1.81
N PRO A 88 10.70 -17.89 -2.34
CA PRO A 88 11.17 -16.51 -2.53
C PRO A 88 10.15 -15.66 -3.26
N THR A 89 10.06 -14.39 -2.87
CA THR A 89 9.14 -13.36 -3.38
C THR A 89 7.65 -13.56 -3.04
N VAL A 90 7.32 -14.54 -2.21
CA VAL A 90 5.93 -14.84 -1.82
C VAL A 90 5.63 -14.33 -0.41
N ALA A 91 4.46 -13.71 -0.25
CA ALA A 91 3.87 -13.38 1.05
C ALA A 91 2.85 -14.46 1.46
N THR A 92 2.82 -14.80 2.75
CA THR A 92 1.92 -15.81 3.33
C THR A 92 1.40 -15.38 4.71
N GLY A 93 0.26 -15.94 5.12
CA GLY A 93 -0.45 -15.57 6.35
C GLY A 93 -1.52 -14.49 6.13
N ASP A 94 -2.18 -14.10 7.21
CA ASP A 94 -3.31 -13.16 7.20
C ASP A 94 -2.85 -11.69 7.24
N PHE A 95 -1.84 -11.34 6.45
CA PHE A 95 -1.23 -10.00 6.47
C PHE A 95 -2.18 -8.87 6.08
N LYS A 96 -3.31 -9.20 5.44
CA LYS A 96 -4.37 -8.25 5.04
C LYS A 96 -5.56 -8.11 6.01
N GLN A 97 -5.52 -8.73 7.20
CA GLN A 97 -6.67 -8.76 8.11
C GLN A 97 -7.09 -7.37 8.66
N GLY A 98 -6.26 -6.35 8.55
CA GLY A 98 -6.60 -4.97 8.92
C GLY A 98 -7.41 -4.20 7.88
N SER A 99 -7.57 -4.74 6.67
CA SER A 99 -8.10 -3.97 5.55
C SER A 99 -9.62 -3.82 5.54
N THR A 100 -10.10 -2.61 5.27
CA THR A 100 -11.53 -2.34 5.03
C THR A 100 -11.85 -2.49 3.54
N SER A 101 -13.03 -3.04 3.21
CA SER A 101 -13.46 -3.20 1.81
C SER A 101 -13.89 -1.90 1.11
N ILE A 102 -13.80 -0.75 1.82
CA ILE A 102 -14.26 0.56 1.35
C ILE A 102 -13.07 1.49 1.05
N ILE A 103 -12.02 1.45 1.86
CA ILE A 103 -10.84 2.33 1.71
C ILE A 103 -9.57 1.51 1.44
N GLY A 104 -9.50 0.25 1.88
CA GLY A 104 -8.36 -0.62 1.66
C GLY A 104 -8.43 -1.45 0.37
N ASP A 105 -7.30 -2.08 0.07
CA ASP A 105 -7.14 -3.05 -1.02
C ASP A 105 -8.23 -4.14 -0.99
N PRO A 106 -8.83 -4.48 -2.15
CA PRO A 106 -9.67 -5.66 -2.25
C PRO A 106 -8.88 -6.91 -1.83
N LEU A 107 -9.43 -7.68 -0.88
CA LEU A 107 -8.91 -9.02 -0.51
C LEU A 107 -9.05 -10.01 -1.67
#